data_AF-A0A7V3DWF3-F1
#
_entry.id   AF-A0A7V3DWF3-F1
#
_cell.length_a   1.000
_cell.length_b   1.000
_cell.length_c   1.000
_cell.angle_alpha   90.00
_cell.angle_beta   90.00
_cell.angle_gamma   90.00
#
_symmetry.space_group_name_H-M   'P 1'
#
loop_
_entity.id
_entity.type
_entity.pdbx_description
1 polymer ?
#
loop_
_entity_poly.entity_id
_entity_poly.type
_entity_poly.pdbx_seq_one_letter_code
_entity_poly.pdbx_strand_id
1 'polypeptide(L)'
;MEFKEQIIDWLRQGGEHTAVAALADCDVEVRFVDMCFPLTGDQDVELYDMAILAPRTILDGIGEQAQLCSQIESAVRKCFNGATTSVREVIWAALVPKETSAVDDSNQSAGSFSRRFNYRSQPPEITVREDAPEPLRPSMLNIAININNMKPSDLRKIICGVLRVRPDPSNWSESQLQNAEGEGSAGVPPADFSGNSVTFTGGTPALPCYATGSTCH
;
A
#
# COMPACT_ATOMS: atom_id res chain seq x y z
N MET A 1 -10.44 -25.80 8.93
CA MET A 1 -11.32 -25.84 7.74
C MET A 1 -10.60 -25.01 6.69
N GLU A 2 -10.29 -25.58 5.53
CA GLU A 2 -9.55 -24.88 4.47
C GLU A 2 -10.44 -23.77 3.89
N PHE A 3 -10.02 -22.51 3.99
CA PHE A 3 -10.80 -21.36 3.48
C PHE A 3 -11.13 -21.50 2.00
N LYS A 4 -10.26 -22.16 1.22
CA LYS A 4 -10.47 -22.47 -0.19
C LYS A 4 -11.80 -23.22 -0.43
N GLU A 5 -12.12 -24.23 0.38
CA GLU A 5 -13.35 -25.01 0.23
C GLU A 5 -14.60 -24.19 0.50
N GLN A 6 -14.57 -23.28 1.49
CA GLN A 6 -15.70 -22.39 1.77
C GLN A 6 -15.99 -21.45 0.60
N ILE A 7 -14.93 -20.92 -0.03
CA ILE A 7 -15.06 -20.05 -1.22
C ILE A 7 -15.64 -20.87 -2.39
N ILE A 8 -15.13 -22.09 -2.61
CA ILE A 8 -15.62 -23.00 -3.66
C ILE A 8 -17.11 -23.31 -3.45
N ASP A 9 -17.53 -23.62 -2.22
CA ASP A 9 -18.92 -23.92 -1.91
C ASP A 9 -19.83 -22.70 -2.11
N TRP A 10 -19.36 -21.51 -1.75
CA TRP A 10 -20.10 -20.27 -1.97
C TRP A 10 -20.31 -20.01 -3.47
N LEU A 11 -19.25 -20.10 -4.27
CA LEU A 11 -19.32 -19.94 -5.74
C LEU A 11 -20.24 -21.00 -6.38
N ARG A 12 -20.19 -22.25 -5.88
CA ARG A 12 -21.05 -23.34 -6.36
C ARG A 12 -22.52 -23.06 -6.06
N GLN A 13 -22.85 -22.53 -4.88
CA GLN A 13 -24.22 -22.12 -4.53
C GLN A 13 -24.71 -20.95 -5.40
N GLY A 14 -23.81 -20.05 -5.81
CA GLY A 14 -24.09 -18.96 -6.75
C GLY A 14 -24.25 -19.39 -8.22
N GLY A 15 -23.99 -20.66 -8.56
CA GLY A 15 -24.00 -21.16 -9.94
C GLY A 15 -22.78 -20.72 -10.77
N GLU A 16 -21.72 -20.22 -10.12
CA GLU A 16 -20.52 -19.67 -10.77
C GLU A 16 -19.50 -20.77 -11.07
N HIS A 17 -19.91 -21.78 -11.85
CA HIS A 17 -19.11 -22.97 -12.11
C HIS A 17 -17.75 -22.68 -12.79
N THR A 18 -17.68 -21.65 -13.63
CA THR A 18 -16.43 -21.22 -14.29
C THR A 18 -15.41 -20.69 -13.28
N ALA A 19 -15.87 -19.89 -12.29
CA ALA A 19 -15.02 -19.37 -11.22
C ALA A 19 -14.52 -20.51 -10.31
N VAL A 20 -15.39 -21.49 -10.03
CA VAL A 20 -15.00 -22.71 -9.29
C VAL A 20 -13.89 -23.47 -10.02
N ALA A 21 -14.03 -23.66 -11.35
CA ALA A 21 -13.02 -24.36 -12.14
C ALA A 21 -11.67 -23.63 -12.13
N ALA A 22 -11.68 -22.30 -12.28
CA ALA A 22 -10.46 -21.49 -12.21
C ALA A 22 -9.80 -21.55 -10.83
N LEU A 23 -10.59 -21.49 -9.76
CA LEU A 23 -10.07 -21.52 -8.38
C LEU A 23 -9.57 -22.91 -7.97
N ALA A 24 -10.05 -23.98 -8.61
CA ALA A 24 -9.58 -25.34 -8.35
C ALA A 24 -8.07 -25.48 -8.62
N ASP A 25 -7.59 -24.86 -9.70
CA ASP A 25 -6.18 -24.86 -10.13
C ASP A 25 -5.32 -23.82 -9.38
N CYS A 26 -5.94 -22.99 -8.53
CA CYS A 26 -5.25 -21.99 -7.73
C CYS A 26 -4.98 -22.48 -6.30
N ASP A 27 -3.98 -21.90 -5.65
CA ASP A 27 -3.78 -22.03 -4.19
C ASP A 27 -4.21 -20.72 -3.50
N VAL A 28 -4.62 -20.80 -2.23
CA VAL A 28 -5.10 -19.63 -1.48
C VAL A 28 -4.29 -19.51 -0.20
N GLU A 29 -3.47 -18.47 -0.12
CA GLU A 29 -2.70 -18.15 1.07
C GLU A 29 -3.37 -17.00 1.84
N VAL A 30 -3.59 -17.20 3.13
CA VAL A 30 -4.20 -16.22 4.03
C VAL A 30 -3.15 -15.74 5.01
N ARG A 31 -2.97 -14.41 5.09
CA ARG A 31 -1.99 -13.79 5.96
C ARG A 31 -2.67 -12.86 6.95
N PHE A 32 -2.47 -13.10 8.23
CA PHE A 32 -2.86 -12.17 9.27
C PHE A 32 -2.04 -10.88 9.17
N VAL A 33 -2.72 -9.74 9.23
CA VAL A 33 -2.12 -8.41 9.14
C VAL A 33 -2.07 -7.76 10.51
N ASP A 34 -3.24 -7.52 11.11
CA ASP A 34 -3.37 -6.78 12.37
C ASP A 34 -4.73 -7.01 13.05
N MET A 35 -4.86 -6.57 14.30
CA MET A 35 -6.15 -6.42 14.99
C MET A 35 -6.55 -4.95 15.02
N CYS A 36 -7.72 -4.64 14.47
CA CYS A 36 -8.33 -3.32 14.52
C CYS A 36 -9.31 -3.20 15.69
N PHE A 37 -9.17 -2.09 16.42
CA PHE A 37 -10.02 -1.74 17.55
C PHE A 37 -10.95 -0.61 17.13
N PRO A 38 -12.25 -0.87 16.87
CA PRO A 38 -13.18 0.19 16.50
C PRO A 38 -13.36 1.16 17.67
N LEU A 39 -13.29 2.47 17.40
CA LEU A 39 -13.44 3.53 18.42
C LEU A 39 -14.77 3.49 19.18
N THR A 40 -15.81 2.87 18.59
CA THR A 40 -17.17 2.82 19.12
C THR A 40 -17.68 1.39 19.33
N GLY A 41 -16.84 0.36 19.14
CA GLY A 41 -17.28 -1.04 19.13
C GLY A 41 -16.66 -1.87 20.26
N ASP A 42 -17.40 -2.88 20.70
CA ASP A 42 -16.97 -3.86 21.71
C ASP A 42 -16.20 -5.06 21.12
N GLN A 43 -16.09 -5.15 19.79
CA GLN A 43 -15.47 -6.30 19.12
C GLN A 43 -14.24 -5.90 18.33
N ASP A 44 -13.15 -6.61 18.61
CA ASP A 44 -11.92 -6.53 17.84
C ASP A 44 -12.13 -7.15 16.46
N VAL A 45 -11.59 -6.50 15.44
CA VAL A 45 -11.67 -6.95 14.04
C VAL A 45 -10.30 -7.41 13.59
N GLU A 46 -10.16 -8.70 13.33
CA GLU A 46 -8.96 -9.26 12.73
C GLU A 46 -8.90 -8.94 11.24
N LEU A 47 -7.79 -8.35 10.80
CA LEU A 47 -7.52 -8.03 9.40
C LEU A 47 -6.61 -9.06 8.76
N TYR A 48 -7.01 -9.48 7.57
CA TYR A 48 -6.28 -10.44 6.75
C TYR A 48 -6.01 -9.87 5.36
N ASP A 49 -4.85 -10.22 4.81
CA ASP A 49 -4.59 -10.15 3.37
C ASP A 49 -4.74 -11.56 2.81
N MET A 50 -5.28 -11.67 1.61
CA MET A 50 -5.40 -12.94 0.90
C MET A 50 -4.63 -12.88 -0.41
N ALA A 51 -3.82 -13.90 -0.66
CA ALA A 51 -3.15 -14.11 -1.94
C ALA A 51 -3.77 -15.30 -2.66
N ILE A 52 -4.30 -15.08 -3.86
CA ILE A 52 -4.73 -16.13 -4.77
C ILE A 52 -3.55 -16.43 -5.68
N LEU A 53 -2.92 -17.58 -5.44
CA LEU A 53 -1.79 -18.07 -6.20
C LEU A 53 -2.31 -18.80 -7.45
N ALA A 54 -2.24 -18.13 -8.59
CA ALA A 54 -2.79 -18.64 -9.84
C ALA A 54 -1.69 -19.08 -10.81
N PRO A 55 -1.95 -20.13 -11.63
CA PRO A 55 -1.11 -20.45 -12.78
C PRO A 55 -0.98 -19.26 -13.73
N ARG A 56 0.15 -19.22 -14.46
CA ARG A 56 0.45 -18.13 -15.40
C ARG A 56 -0.62 -17.94 -16.48
N THR A 57 -1.27 -19.02 -16.91
CA THR A 57 -2.37 -18.98 -17.90
C THR A 57 -3.55 -18.12 -17.43
N ILE A 58 -3.86 -18.14 -16.13
CA ILE A 58 -4.92 -17.32 -15.54
C ILE A 58 -4.41 -15.89 -15.36
N LEU A 59 -3.18 -15.72 -14.87
CA LEU A 59 -2.59 -14.39 -14.64
C LEU A 59 -2.49 -13.55 -15.92
N ASP A 60 -2.03 -14.14 -17.01
CA ASP A 60 -1.92 -13.46 -18.31
C ASP A 60 -3.31 -13.05 -18.84
N GLY A 61 -4.36 -13.76 -18.42
CA GLY A 61 -5.76 -13.55 -18.80
C GLY A 61 -6.58 -12.67 -17.84
N ILE A 62 -6.00 -12.15 -16.74
CA ILE A 62 -6.78 -11.38 -15.73
C ILE A 62 -7.52 -10.19 -16.34
N GLY A 63 -6.92 -9.51 -17.33
CA GLY A 63 -7.55 -8.38 -18.01
C GLY A 63 -8.79 -8.78 -18.81
N GLU A 64 -8.75 -9.93 -19.48
CA GLU A 64 -9.87 -10.47 -20.28
C GLU A 64 -10.93 -11.14 -19.38
N GLN A 65 -10.49 -11.73 -18.26
CA GLN A 65 -11.32 -12.44 -17.29
C GLN A 65 -11.66 -11.60 -16.06
N ALA A 66 -11.72 -10.27 -16.21
CA ALA A 66 -11.96 -9.34 -15.10
C ALA A 66 -13.24 -9.66 -14.32
N GLN A 67 -14.30 -10.11 -15.01
CA GLN A 67 -15.55 -10.53 -14.38
C GLN A 67 -15.35 -11.74 -13.46
N LEU A 68 -14.59 -12.75 -13.91
CA LEU A 68 -14.30 -13.95 -13.13
C LEU A 68 -13.47 -13.60 -11.88
N CYS A 69 -12.47 -12.73 -12.04
CA CYS A 69 -11.65 -12.28 -10.91
C CYS A 69 -12.52 -11.53 -9.87
N SER A 70 -13.40 -10.64 -10.34
CA SER A 70 -14.34 -9.92 -9.48
C SER A 70 -15.32 -10.83 -8.74
N GLN A 71 -15.78 -11.91 -9.37
CA GLN A 71 -16.64 -12.93 -8.73
C GLN A 71 -15.90 -13.64 -7.60
N ILE A 72 -14.67 -14.10 -7.86
CA ILE A 72 -13.85 -14.78 -6.86
C ILE A 72 -13.51 -13.82 -5.69
N GLU A 73 -13.13 -12.58 -5.97
CA GLU A 73 -12.86 -11.58 -4.94
C GLU A 73 -14.11 -11.26 -4.10
N SER A 74 -15.28 -11.19 -4.73
CA SER A 74 -16.55 -10.98 -4.04
C SER A 74 -16.87 -12.16 -3.12
N ALA A 75 -16.66 -13.40 -3.61
CA ALA A 75 -16.82 -14.61 -2.81
C ALA A 75 -15.88 -14.63 -1.61
N VAL A 76 -14.59 -14.32 -1.82
CA VAL A 76 -13.59 -14.19 -0.75
C VAL A 76 -14.05 -13.22 0.33
N ARG A 77 -14.42 -11.99 -0.07
CA ARG A 77 -14.87 -10.97 0.88
C ARG A 77 -16.13 -11.40 1.62
N LYS A 78 -17.06 -12.11 0.96
CA LYS A 78 -18.29 -12.61 1.58
C LYS A 78 -18.03 -13.75 2.56
N CYS A 79 -17.16 -14.70 2.23
CA CYS A 79 -16.76 -15.78 3.13
C CYS A 79 -16.05 -15.25 4.39
N PHE A 80 -15.35 -14.12 4.28
CA PHE A 80 -14.63 -13.49 5.39
C PHE A 80 -15.43 -12.42 6.14
N ASN A 81 -16.63 -12.07 5.70
CA ASN A 81 -17.45 -11.03 6.34
C ASN A 81 -18.19 -11.57 7.59
N GLY A 82 -17.43 -12.15 8.51
CA GLY A 82 -17.86 -12.48 9.86
C GLY A 82 -17.91 -11.23 10.74
N ALA A 83 -18.44 -11.37 11.97
CA ALA A 83 -18.57 -10.25 12.90
C ALA A 83 -17.20 -9.65 13.32
N THR A 84 -16.13 -10.45 13.29
CA THR A 84 -14.81 -10.10 13.85
C THR A 84 -13.67 -10.26 12.86
N THR A 85 -13.94 -10.52 11.59
CA THR A 85 -12.91 -10.77 10.57
C THR A 85 -13.16 -9.91 9.34
N SER A 86 -12.09 -9.36 8.75
CA SER A 86 -12.18 -8.59 7.51
C SER A 86 -10.98 -8.86 6.60
N VAL A 87 -11.23 -8.87 5.29
CA VAL A 87 -10.16 -8.94 4.29
C VAL A 87 -9.87 -7.52 3.82
N ARG A 88 -8.63 -7.08 4.07
CA ARG A 88 -8.14 -5.78 3.62
C ARG A 88 -7.93 -5.79 2.11
N GLU A 89 -7.15 -6.74 1.63
CA GLU A 89 -6.71 -6.83 0.24
C GLU A 89 -6.76 -8.28 -0.26
N VAL A 90 -7.12 -8.43 -1.54
CA VAL A 90 -7.02 -9.68 -2.29
C VAL A 90 -6.02 -9.45 -3.41
N ILE A 91 -4.95 -10.24 -3.43
CA ILE A 91 -3.83 -10.10 -4.35
C ILE A 91 -3.75 -11.33 -5.23
N TRP A 92 -3.66 -11.14 -6.54
CA TRP A 92 -3.36 -12.22 -7.48
C TRP A 92 -1.87 -12.35 -7.66
N ALA A 93 -1.31 -13.52 -7.38
CA ALA A 93 0.12 -13.77 -7.48
C ALA A 93 0.40 -15.07 -8.23
N ALA A 94 1.62 -15.22 -8.74
CA ALA A 94 2.02 -16.41 -9.48
C ALA A 94 2.15 -17.61 -8.54
N LEU A 95 1.50 -18.71 -8.90
CA LEU A 95 1.71 -19.99 -8.24
C LEU A 95 3.13 -20.47 -8.52
N VAL A 96 4.00 -20.36 -7.50
CA VAL A 96 5.32 -20.97 -7.52
C VAL A 96 5.14 -22.43 -7.11
N PRO A 97 5.54 -23.41 -7.94
CA PRO A 97 5.51 -24.81 -7.54
C PRO A 97 6.32 -24.96 -6.25
N LYS A 98 5.66 -25.28 -5.13
CA LYS A 98 6.36 -25.75 -3.94
C LYS A 98 7.01 -27.06 -4.36
N GLU A 99 8.33 -27.07 -4.51
CA GLU A 99 9.08 -28.31 -4.72
C GLU A 99 8.63 -29.27 -3.63
N THR A 100 7.88 -30.28 -4.03
CA THR A 100 7.38 -31.31 -3.13
C THR A 100 8.64 -32.06 -2.73
N SER A 101 9.16 -31.74 -1.55
CA SER A 101 10.29 -32.43 -0.93
C SER A 101 9.85 -33.85 -0.56
N ALA A 102 9.69 -34.68 -1.59
CA ALA A 102 9.53 -36.11 -1.53
C ALA A 102 10.86 -36.74 -1.95
N VAL A 103 11.91 -36.52 -1.15
CA VAL A 103 13.14 -37.31 -1.17
C VAL A 103 13.66 -37.43 0.26
N ASP A 104 13.39 -38.60 0.81
CA ASP A 104 14.26 -39.47 1.61
C ASP A 104 15.05 -38.87 2.78
N ASP A 105 14.75 -39.44 3.94
CA ASP A 105 15.32 -39.18 5.26
C ASP A 105 16.72 -39.81 5.35
N SER A 106 17.70 -39.23 4.62
CA SER A 106 19.12 -39.54 4.84
C SER A 106 20.06 -38.38 4.46
N ASN A 107 20.34 -37.56 5.46
CA ASN A 107 21.67 -37.04 5.78
C ASN A 107 22.44 -36.21 4.72
N GLN A 108 22.36 -34.87 4.90
CA GLN A 108 23.43 -33.87 4.70
C GLN A 108 24.06 -33.68 3.30
N SER A 109 23.75 -32.53 2.68
CA SER A 109 24.74 -31.48 2.40
C SER A 109 24.08 -30.17 1.94
N ALA A 110 23.28 -29.54 2.81
CA ALA A 110 23.20 -28.07 2.82
C ALA A 110 24.47 -27.51 3.48
N GLY A 111 25.63 -27.89 2.94
CA GLY A 111 26.83 -27.09 3.12
C GLY A 111 26.62 -25.87 2.26
N SER A 112 26.13 -24.76 2.85
CA SER A 112 26.39 -23.47 2.21
C SER A 112 27.90 -23.43 1.95
N PHE A 113 28.29 -23.11 0.72
CA PHE A 113 29.70 -22.97 0.34
C PHE A 113 30.45 -21.99 1.28
N SER A 114 29.72 -21.19 2.06
CA SER A 114 30.22 -20.24 3.07
C SER A 114 30.76 -20.87 4.36
N ARG A 115 30.29 -22.05 4.81
CA ARG A 115 30.75 -22.61 6.10
C ARG A 115 32.15 -23.24 6.07
N ARG A 116 32.60 -23.79 4.95
CA ARG A 116 33.92 -24.46 4.87
C ARG A 116 35.11 -23.50 4.90
N PHE A 117 34.89 -22.21 4.61
CA PHE A 117 35.97 -21.22 4.50
C PHE A 117 35.87 -20.09 5.54
N ASN A 118 34.96 -20.18 6.51
CA ASN A 118 34.78 -19.15 7.55
C ASN A 118 34.57 -17.73 6.99
N TYR A 119 34.03 -17.61 5.77
CA TYR A 119 33.66 -16.32 5.18
C TYR A 119 32.40 -15.82 5.89
N ARG A 120 32.59 -15.00 6.93
CA ARG A 120 31.60 -14.01 7.34
C ARG A 120 31.68 -12.88 6.33
N SER A 121 30.61 -12.61 5.60
CA SER A 121 30.47 -11.28 4.99
C SER A 121 30.58 -10.28 6.14
N GLN A 122 31.52 -9.33 6.04
CA GLN A 122 31.50 -8.20 6.95
C GLN A 122 30.10 -7.57 6.86
N PRO A 123 29.51 -7.10 7.97
CA PRO A 123 28.26 -6.36 7.91
C PRO A 123 28.41 -5.31 6.81
N PRO A 124 27.52 -5.27 5.79
CA PRO A 124 27.65 -4.31 4.72
C PRO A 124 27.74 -2.93 5.35
N GLU A 125 28.82 -2.22 5.07
CA GLU A 125 29.02 -0.86 5.55
C GLU A 125 27.88 -0.02 4.95
N ILE A 126 27.07 0.61 5.82
CA ILE A 126 25.99 1.50 5.40
C ILE A 126 26.66 2.77 4.88
N THR A 127 27.07 2.76 3.61
CA THR A 127 27.76 3.87 2.95
C THR A 127 26.83 5.01 2.53
N VAL A 128 25.52 4.74 2.48
CA VAL A 128 24.52 5.72 2.09
C VAL A 128 23.47 5.84 3.20
N ARG A 129 23.60 6.88 4.03
CA ARG A 129 22.47 7.42 4.80
C ARG A 129 21.85 8.49 3.91
N GLU A 130 20.80 8.17 3.18
CA GLU A 130 20.02 9.20 2.52
C GLU A 130 19.39 10.07 3.61
N ASP A 131 19.82 11.33 3.65
CA ASP A 131 19.21 12.32 4.52
C ASP A 131 17.74 12.49 4.12
N ALA A 132 16.87 12.82 5.09
CA ALA A 132 15.45 13.01 4.77
C ALA A 132 15.32 14.03 3.62
N PRO A 133 14.54 13.75 2.56
CA PRO A 133 14.49 14.60 1.38
C PRO A 133 14.20 16.06 1.78
N GLU A 134 15.03 16.99 1.30
CA GLU A 134 14.94 18.44 1.59
C GLU A 134 13.51 19.00 1.60
N PRO A 135 12.62 18.70 0.64
CA PRO A 135 11.26 19.27 0.64
C PRO A 135 10.34 18.73 1.75
N LEU A 136 10.67 17.59 2.37
CA LEU A 136 9.85 17.00 3.42
C LEU A 136 9.98 17.78 4.74
N ARG A 137 11.18 18.27 5.05
CA ARG A 137 11.47 19.00 6.30
C ARG A 137 10.61 20.26 6.47
N PRO A 138 10.56 21.22 5.52
CA PRO A 138 9.71 22.41 5.65
C PRO A 138 8.22 22.06 5.60
N SER A 139 7.83 21.03 4.83
CA SER A 139 6.44 20.59 4.72
C SER A 139 5.88 20.07 6.05
N MET A 140 6.63 19.24 6.77
CA MET A 140 6.21 18.72 8.08
C MET A 140 6.12 19.84 9.14
N LEU A 141 7.02 20.82 9.09
CA LEU A 141 7.00 21.99 9.97
C LEU A 141 5.78 22.88 9.69
N ASN A 142 5.50 23.18 8.43
CA ASN A 142 4.33 23.97 8.04
C ASN A 142 3.02 23.30 8.46
N ILE A 143 2.91 21.98 8.28
CA ILE A 143 1.73 21.22 8.71
C ILE A 143 1.57 21.31 10.24
N ALA A 144 2.63 21.16 11.01
CA ALA A 144 2.56 21.17 12.48
C ALA A 144 2.26 22.56 13.06
N ILE A 145 2.81 23.62 12.46
CA ILE A 145 2.53 25.01 12.85
C ILE A 145 1.06 25.33 12.52
N ASN A 146 0.61 25.01 11.30
CA ASN A 146 -0.74 25.34 10.85
C ASN A 146 -1.85 24.56 11.58
N ILE A 147 -1.62 23.30 11.93
CA ILE A 147 -2.64 22.46 12.55
C ILE A 147 -2.73 22.71 14.06
N ASN A 148 -1.61 22.94 14.74
CA ASN A 148 -1.57 22.83 16.20
C ASN A 148 -0.73 23.92 16.90
N ASN A 149 -0.28 24.96 16.19
CA ASN A 149 0.57 26.03 16.72
C ASN A 149 1.80 25.52 17.50
N MET A 150 2.32 24.35 17.12
CA MET A 150 3.42 23.70 17.83
C MET A 150 4.75 24.35 17.48
N LYS A 151 5.58 24.56 18.51
CA LYS A 151 6.94 25.06 18.31
C LYS A 151 7.82 23.95 17.71
N PRO A 152 8.76 24.29 16.81
CA PRO A 152 9.71 23.33 16.24
C PRO A 152 10.48 22.51 17.29
N SER A 153 10.71 23.10 18.48
CA SER A 153 11.36 22.44 19.61
C SER A 153 10.59 21.24 20.16
N ASP A 154 9.26 21.30 20.16
CA ASP A 154 8.41 20.25 20.71
C ASP A 154 8.18 19.15 19.68
N LEU A 155 8.06 19.52 18.41
CA LEU A 155 8.02 18.57 17.29
C LEU A 155 9.29 17.73 17.20
N ARG A 156 10.47 18.36 17.40
CA ARG A 156 11.75 17.63 17.44
C ARG A 156 11.75 16.55 18.53
N LYS A 157 11.25 16.85 19.73
CA LYS A 157 11.20 15.87 20.84
C LYS A 157 10.34 14.66 20.47
N ILE A 158 9.20 14.89 19.82
CA ILE A 158 8.28 13.83 19.39
C ILE A 158 8.94 12.96 18.32
N ILE A 159 9.46 13.56 17.25
CA ILE A 159 10.07 12.83 16.13
C ILE A 159 11.32 12.08 16.60
N CYS A 160 12.22 12.75 17.33
CA CYS A 160 13.42 12.11 17.88
C CYS A 160 13.07 10.98 18.87
N GLY A 161 11.97 11.11 19.62
CA GLY A 161 11.44 10.05 20.48
C GLY A 161 10.98 8.83 19.70
N VAL A 162 10.24 9.03 18.60
CA VAL A 162 9.80 7.93 17.71
C VAL A 162 11.00 7.26 17.05
N LEU A 163 11.97 8.04 16.57
CA LEU A 163 13.17 7.54 15.89
C LEU A 163 14.24 6.99 16.87
N ARG A 164 14.05 7.17 18.19
CA ARG A 164 15.03 6.84 19.24
C ARG A 164 16.41 7.49 19.03
N VAL A 165 16.43 8.67 18.44
CA VAL A 165 17.65 9.48 18.21
C VAL A 165 17.68 10.62 19.22
N ARG A 166 18.87 11.03 19.68
CA ARG A 166 18.99 12.18 20.61
C ARG A 166 18.64 13.48 19.88
N PRO A 167 17.75 14.32 20.42
CA PRO A 167 17.43 15.60 19.79
C PRO A 167 18.66 16.51 19.82
N ASP A 168 19.11 16.92 18.63
CA ASP A 168 20.18 17.91 18.47
C ASP A 168 19.57 19.32 18.33
N PRO A 169 19.91 20.28 19.21
CA PRO A 169 19.40 21.65 19.13
C PRO A 169 19.87 22.43 17.90
N SER A 170 20.99 22.05 17.24
CA SER A 170 21.45 22.70 16.01
C SER A 170 20.68 22.28 14.75
N ASN A 171 19.90 21.19 14.81
CA ASN A 171 19.15 20.68 13.67
C ASN A 171 17.72 21.24 13.68
N TRP A 172 17.34 22.06 12.70
CA TRP A 172 16.04 22.73 12.56
C TRP A 172 15.83 23.89 13.55
N SER A 173 16.86 24.72 13.74
CA SER A 173 16.69 25.98 14.48
C SER A 173 15.85 26.97 13.66
N GLU A 174 15.12 27.84 14.36
CA GLU A 174 14.30 28.91 13.76
C GLU A 174 15.13 29.81 12.82
N SER A 175 16.41 30.01 13.13
CA SER A 175 17.37 30.76 12.31
C SER A 175 17.78 30.06 11.00
N GLN A 176 17.74 28.73 10.91
CA GLN A 176 18.04 28.03 9.64
C GLN A 176 16.84 28.04 8.69
N LEU A 177 15.63 28.15 9.23
CA LEU A 177 14.40 28.23 8.43
C LEU A 177 14.22 29.61 7.77
N GLN A 178 14.73 30.68 8.39
CA GLN A 178 14.71 32.04 7.80
C GLN A 178 15.69 32.24 6.65
N ASN A 179 16.77 31.45 6.57
CA ASN A 179 17.77 31.59 5.50
C ASN A 179 17.40 30.80 4.23
N ALA A 180 16.47 29.85 4.32
CA ALA A 180 15.99 29.08 3.16
C ALA A 180 15.11 29.89 2.20
N GLU A 181 14.60 31.05 2.63
CA GLU A 181 13.85 31.99 1.79
C GLU A 181 14.74 33.09 1.18
N GLY A 182 16.05 33.10 1.47
CA GLY A 182 16.92 34.27 1.26
C GLY A 182 18.06 34.17 0.23
N GLU A 183 18.45 32.99 -0.25
CA GLU A 183 19.65 32.87 -1.11
C GLU A 183 19.37 32.08 -2.39
N GLY A 184 18.82 32.80 -3.37
CA GLY A 184 18.64 32.33 -4.75
C GLY A 184 18.47 33.48 -5.74
N SER A 185 19.10 34.65 -5.50
CA SER A 185 19.13 35.76 -6.46
C SER A 185 20.51 35.84 -7.11
N ALA A 186 20.78 34.89 -8.01
CA ALA A 186 21.74 35.10 -9.08
C ALA A 186 21.01 35.87 -10.19
N GLY A 187 21.42 37.12 -10.42
CA GLY A 187 20.79 38.03 -11.37
C GLY A 187 20.67 37.44 -12.77
N VAL A 188 19.44 37.37 -13.27
CA VAL A 188 19.13 37.25 -14.69
C VAL A 188 18.65 38.63 -15.15
N PRO A 189 19.26 39.25 -16.17
CA PRO A 189 18.80 40.55 -16.66
C PRO A 189 17.40 40.43 -17.29
N PRO A 190 16.59 41.50 -17.27
CA PRO A 190 15.21 41.46 -17.75
C PRO A 190 15.18 41.23 -19.26
N ALA A 191 14.57 40.14 -19.70
CA ALA A 191 14.16 39.95 -21.08
C ALA A 191 12.79 40.62 -21.28
N ASP A 192 12.77 41.60 -22.18
CA ASP A 192 11.57 42.20 -22.73
C ASP A 192 10.65 41.12 -23.32
N PHE A 193 9.44 40.97 -22.76
CA PHE A 193 8.34 40.28 -23.42
C PHE A 193 7.18 41.26 -23.62
N SER A 194 7.28 41.97 -24.73
CA SER A 194 6.14 42.46 -25.48
C SER A 194 5.36 41.25 -26.05
N GLY A 195 4.04 41.27 -25.88
CA GLY A 195 3.12 40.44 -26.65
C GLY A 195 2.78 39.09 -26.03
N ASN A 196 1.67 39.05 -25.29
CA ASN A 196 0.49 38.26 -25.68
C ASN A 196 -0.62 38.46 -24.64
N SER A 197 -1.52 39.40 -24.93
CA SER A 197 -2.83 39.47 -24.29
C SER A 197 -3.66 38.28 -24.78
N VAL A 198 -4.06 37.40 -23.87
CA VAL A 198 -5.13 36.43 -24.13
C VAL A 198 -6.30 36.78 -23.23
N THR A 199 -7.30 37.41 -23.82
CA THR A 199 -8.60 37.70 -23.24
C THR A 199 -9.37 36.39 -23.02
N PHE A 200 -9.77 36.12 -21.78
CA PHE A 200 -10.64 35.00 -21.42
C PHE A 200 -12.11 35.41 -21.61
N THR A 201 -12.74 34.98 -22.70
CA THR A 201 -14.19 35.09 -22.91
C THR A 201 -14.90 33.85 -22.39
N GLY A 202 -16.01 34.07 -21.69
CA GLY A 202 -16.69 33.10 -20.83
C GLY A 202 -17.39 31.94 -21.51
N GLY A 203 -17.83 31.01 -20.67
CA GLY A 203 -18.66 29.88 -21.02
C GLY A 203 -18.97 29.03 -19.80
N THR A 204 -20.05 29.37 -19.08
CA THR A 204 -20.62 28.56 -18.00
C THR A 204 -21.36 27.36 -18.62
N PRO A 205 -21.00 26.10 -18.35
CA PRO A 205 -21.85 24.98 -18.72
C PRO A 205 -22.93 24.74 -17.64
N ALA A 206 -24.18 24.75 -18.07
CA ALA A 206 -25.35 24.43 -17.27
C ALA A 206 -25.42 22.93 -16.93
N LEU A 207 -25.85 22.63 -15.71
CA LEU A 207 -26.12 21.29 -15.20
C LEU A 207 -27.37 20.67 -15.86
N PRO A 208 -27.38 19.37 -16.22
CA PRO A 208 -28.59 18.69 -16.63
C PRO A 208 -29.45 18.27 -15.42
N CYS A 209 -30.70 18.75 -15.41
CA CYS A 209 -31.76 18.30 -14.52
C CYS A 209 -32.22 16.89 -14.91
N TYR A 210 -32.14 15.92 -13.99
CA TYR A 210 -32.77 14.61 -14.17
C TYR A 210 -34.26 14.70 -13.82
N ALA A 211 -35.11 14.43 -14.80
CA ALA A 211 -36.56 14.29 -14.62
C ALA A 211 -36.88 12.87 -14.12
N THR A 212 -37.53 12.79 -12.96
CA THR A 212 -38.17 11.57 -12.44
C THR A 212 -39.50 11.35 -13.17
N GLY A 213 -39.59 10.28 -13.96
CA GLY A 213 -40.86 9.78 -14.50
C GLY A 213 -41.48 8.75 -13.56
N SER A 214 -42.55 9.13 -12.87
CA SER A 214 -43.51 8.20 -12.26
C SER A 214 -44.60 7.89 -13.28
N THR A 215 -44.73 6.62 -13.65
CA THR A 215 -45.91 6.09 -14.37
C THR A 215 -46.85 5.44 -13.37
N CYS A 216 -48.05 5.98 -13.28
CA CYS A 216 -49.20 5.35 -12.62
C CYS A 216 -49.77 4.26 -13.55
N HIS A 217 -50.08 3.10 -12.99
CA HIS A 217 -51.12 2.19 -13.48
C HIS A 217 -51.81 1.52 -12.30
#